data_AF-A0A9D5RP22-F1
#
_entry.id   AF-A0A9D5RP22-F1
#
_cell.length_a   1.000
_cell.length_b   1.000
_cell.length_c   1.000
_cell.angle_alpha   90.00
_cell.angle_beta   90.00
_cell.angle_gamma   90.00
#
_symmetry.space_group_name_H-M   'P 1'
#
loop_
_entity.id
_entity.type
_entity.pdbx_description
1 polymer ?
#
loop_
_entity_poly.entity_id
_entity_poly.type
_entity_poly.pdbx_seq_one_letter_code
_entity_poly.pdbx_strand_id
1 'polypeptide(L)'
;MNKWLEKMDTKHLQWFGIALIAILMAPILYLGEGCIFDFHDQLDETILSYVFAARYPGAEVYEQMMSGVPAEGLKPSAVLFVLLYRLFSPLVAFKLQYLVVITCAFYGMYGCIKKLTNSSIVAFLCGTAFAMLPSRPVYGLSVVGVPLLVLCILELKEIFEQKKSKKLMIVPTIGIVFFGLTSNLVLVGYALLIVMGLIWLLEFIIKHKKDVGLLYSILLLGIVYAFTNLDLIKQLYTKASYISHREEAVYFGTDFWDSVMQMLKQGGSLHTYSYHLFIYIPFLLAIVILVLKYKKNEENKKLTKHIIFTVLLMVLIILQYSILRGHTVAAIKSEMTGMLKSFQFERFCWLMPTAWYLLFGFSLVTIWKNIGKKSNILAIIVVAALYLPTILYIARSSTFYQNINQIRKGNESGNMSWENIYSEDVMSEIEAHIGREMSEYKVASLGMCPVVPLMHGFYTIDGYSNNYPLDYKHEFREIIEEDIKDNYQIEAYYDNWGSRVYLFHSEWGTYYLFSKKANAQVENLQFDFDKIRELECEYIFSAVEITDAEDYGLTLEGSFESESSWWRIWVYKL
;
A
#
# COMPACT_ATOMS: atom_id res chain seq x y z
N MET A 1 44.62 4.94 -1.20
CA MET A 1 43.22 4.73 -0.77
C MET A 1 42.35 5.99 -0.91
N ASN A 2 42.79 7.19 -0.46
CA ASN A 2 41.94 8.39 -0.48
C ASN A 2 41.40 8.81 -1.86
N LYS A 3 42.25 8.94 -2.87
CA LYS A 3 41.80 9.28 -4.25
C LYS A 3 40.94 8.19 -4.91
N TRP A 4 41.07 6.93 -4.47
CA TRP A 4 40.34 5.81 -5.06
C TRP A 4 38.88 5.79 -4.62
N LEU A 5 38.61 6.03 -3.33
CA LEU A 5 37.24 6.09 -2.79
C LEU A 5 36.47 7.30 -3.32
N GLU A 6 37.09 8.48 -3.40
CA GLU A 6 36.49 9.65 -4.04
C GLU A 6 36.20 9.40 -5.54
N LYS A 7 37.11 8.72 -6.23
CA LYS A 7 36.89 8.31 -7.62
C LYS A 7 35.76 7.29 -7.73
N MET A 8 35.62 6.36 -6.77
CA MET A 8 34.53 5.37 -6.75
C MET A 8 33.17 6.02 -6.46
N ASP A 9 33.11 7.00 -5.57
CA ASP A 9 31.88 7.72 -5.20
C ASP A 9 31.30 8.55 -6.35
N THR A 10 32.08 8.77 -7.40
CA THR A 10 31.60 9.41 -8.64
C THR A 10 31.19 8.41 -9.73
N LYS A 11 31.48 7.11 -9.56
CA LYS A 11 31.18 6.07 -10.56
C LYS A 11 29.71 5.68 -10.62
N HIS A 12 29.37 4.95 -11.67
CA HIS A 12 28.05 4.40 -11.92
C HIS A 12 27.75 3.15 -11.08
N LEU A 13 27.48 3.32 -9.79
CA LEU A 13 27.14 2.21 -8.88
C LEU A 13 25.71 1.68 -9.08
N GLN A 14 24.90 2.32 -9.92
CA GLN A 14 23.52 1.89 -10.18
C GLN A 14 23.40 0.48 -10.79
N TRP A 15 24.46 -0.01 -11.44
CA TRP A 15 24.49 -1.35 -12.02
C TRP A 15 24.50 -2.46 -10.96
N PHE A 16 25.08 -2.20 -9.79
CA PHE A 16 24.97 -3.11 -8.64
C PHE A 16 23.54 -3.21 -8.11
N GLY A 17 22.67 -2.25 -8.47
CA GLY A 17 21.24 -2.31 -8.20
C GLY A 17 20.58 -3.55 -8.82
N ILE A 18 21.01 -3.99 -10.00
CA ILE A 18 20.45 -5.18 -10.65
C ILE A 18 20.71 -6.42 -9.79
N ALA A 19 21.95 -6.58 -9.30
CA ALA A 19 22.32 -7.68 -8.42
C ALA A 19 21.55 -7.62 -7.09
N LEU A 20 21.37 -6.43 -6.52
CA LEU A 20 20.57 -6.23 -5.31
C LEU A 20 19.11 -6.67 -5.53
N ILE A 21 18.46 -6.19 -6.59
CA ILE A 21 17.06 -6.56 -6.89
C ILE A 21 16.94 -8.07 -7.12
N ALA A 22 17.89 -8.69 -7.81
CA ALA A 22 17.92 -10.14 -7.97
C ALA A 22 18.03 -10.87 -6.63
N ILE A 23 18.87 -10.38 -5.69
CA ILE A 23 18.97 -10.93 -4.33
C ILE A 23 17.65 -10.77 -3.57
N LEU A 24 16.99 -9.61 -3.66
CA LEU A 24 15.72 -9.36 -2.97
C LEU A 24 14.59 -10.25 -3.50
N MET A 25 14.60 -10.56 -4.80
CA MET A 25 13.61 -11.43 -5.44
C MET A 25 13.91 -12.93 -5.28
N ALA A 26 15.18 -13.30 -5.10
CA ALA A 26 15.61 -14.70 -5.04
C ALA A 26 14.77 -15.59 -4.11
N PRO A 27 14.49 -15.22 -2.83
CA PRO A 27 13.71 -16.09 -1.96
C PRO A 27 12.24 -16.21 -2.39
N ILE A 28 11.65 -15.17 -2.98
CA ILE A 28 10.27 -15.18 -3.51
C ILE A 28 10.16 -16.11 -4.72
N LEU A 29 11.16 -16.07 -5.61
CA LEU A 29 11.22 -16.93 -6.78
C LEU A 29 11.49 -18.39 -6.41
N TYR A 30 12.37 -18.61 -5.43
CA TYR A 30 12.69 -19.94 -4.90
C TYR A 30 11.46 -20.63 -4.28
N LEU A 31 10.67 -19.89 -3.49
CA LEU A 31 9.51 -20.46 -2.78
C LEU A 31 8.32 -20.79 -3.68
N GLY A 32 8.25 -20.30 -4.92
CA GLY A 32 7.06 -20.53 -5.76
C GLY A 32 5.79 -20.01 -5.08
N GLU A 33 4.79 -20.85 -4.91
CA GLU A 33 3.51 -20.52 -4.23
C GLU A 33 3.66 -20.41 -2.70
N GLY A 34 4.71 -20.99 -2.13
CA GLY A 34 5.06 -20.84 -0.71
C GLY A 34 5.59 -19.46 -0.32
N CYS A 35 5.58 -18.46 -1.23
CA CYS A 35 6.08 -17.12 -0.94
C CYS A 35 5.15 -16.34 0.00
N ILE A 36 5.74 -15.47 0.83
CA ILE A 36 5.04 -14.65 1.81
C ILE A 36 4.92 -13.21 1.32
N PHE A 37 3.72 -12.66 1.42
CA PHE A 37 3.45 -11.23 1.32
C PHE A 37 2.54 -10.81 2.47
N ASP A 38 2.47 -9.51 2.72
CA ASP A 38 1.54 -8.97 3.73
C ASP A 38 0.09 -9.26 3.32
N PHE A 39 -0.69 -9.81 4.24
CA PHE A 39 -2.05 -10.26 3.94
C PHE A 39 -3.04 -9.09 3.96
N HIS A 40 -3.01 -8.28 5.02
CA HIS A 40 -4.01 -7.26 5.30
C HIS A 40 -3.95 -6.04 4.36
N ASP A 41 -5.13 -5.62 3.90
CA ASP A 41 -5.38 -4.58 2.91
C ASP A 41 -4.55 -4.79 1.63
N GLN A 42 -4.35 -6.06 1.27
CA GLN A 42 -3.55 -6.44 0.10
C GLN A 42 -4.06 -7.74 -0.52
N LEU A 43 -3.81 -8.88 0.14
CA LEU A 43 -4.22 -10.19 -0.36
C LEU A 43 -5.67 -10.52 0.04
N ASP A 44 -6.18 -9.90 1.10
CA ASP A 44 -7.56 -10.03 1.60
C ASP A 44 -8.58 -9.14 0.88
N GLU A 45 -8.11 -8.18 0.06
CA GLU A 45 -8.98 -7.18 -0.58
C GLU A 45 -8.41 -6.62 -1.88
N THR A 46 -7.39 -5.76 -1.78
CA THR A 46 -7.00 -4.89 -2.90
C THR A 46 -6.55 -5.66 -4.15
N ILE A 47 -6.03 -6.89 -4.01
CA ILE A 47 -5.66 -7.73 -5.15
C ILE A 47 -6.84 -8.02 -6.09
N LEU A 48 -8.07 -8.16 -5.55
CA LEU A 48 -9.27 -8.41 -6.35
C LEU A 48 -9.54 -7.29 -7.34
N SER A 49 -9.21 -6.03 -7.00
CA SER A 49 -9.34 -4.92 -7.95
C SER A 49 -8.60 -5.19 -9.26
N TYR A 50 -7.40 -5.78 -9.20
CA TYR A 50 -6.62 -6.13 -10.38
C TYR A 50 -7.14 -7.38 -11.08
N VAL A 51 -7.49 -8.41 -10.31
CA VAL A 51 -7.97 -9.69 -10.85
C VAL A 51 -9.30 -9.49 -11.57
N PHE A 52 -10.24 -8.76 -10.98
CA PHE A 52 -11.55 -8.49 -11.58
C PHE A 52 -11.44 -7.57 -12.79
N ALA A 53 -10.66 -6.49 -12.71
CA ALA A 53 -10.42 -5.62 -13.86
C ALA A 53 -9.74 -6.35 -15.04
N ALA A 54 -8.97 -7.41 -14.75
CA ALA A 54 -8.34 -8.24 -15.77
C ALA A 54 -9.31 -9.28 -16.37
N ARG A 55 -10.10 -9.97 -15.53
CA ARG A 55 -11.07 -11.00 -15.93
C ARG A 55 -12.29 -10.42 -16.63
N TYR A 56 -12.80 -9.29 -16.16
CA TYR A 56 -14.05 -8.67 -16.61
C TYR A 56 -13.82 -7.23 -17.11
N PRO A 57 -13.09 -7.08 -18.25
CA PRO A 57 -12.74 -5.77 -18.77
C PRO A 57 -13.97 -4.97 -19.20
N GLY A 58 -14.14 -3.77 -18.65
CA GLY A 58 -15.26 -2.89 -19.00
C GLY A 58 -16.58 -3.23 -18.30
N ALA A 59 -16.56 -4.14 -17.33
CA ALA A 59 -17.70 -4.36 -16.45
C ALA A 59 -18.02 -3.09 -15.65
N GLU A 60 -19.31 -2.75 -15.57
CA GLU A 60 -19.80 -1.66 -14.72
C GLU A 60 -20.13 -2.17 -13.29
N VAL A 61 -20.48 -3.45 -13.18
CA VAL A 61 -20.79 -4.17 -11.94
C VAL A 61 -20.07 -5.53 -11.99
N TYR A 62 -19.50 -5.95 -10.86
CA TYR A 62 -18.95 -7.28 -10.67
C TYR A 62 -19.96 -8.13 -9.90
N GLU A 63 -20.75 -8.92 -10.65
CA GLU A 63 -21.77 -9.84 -10.12
C GLU A 63 -21.20 -10.89 -9.16
N GLN A 64 -19.90 -11.16 -9.27
CA GLN A 64 -19.20 -12.19 -8.49
C GLN A 64 -19.10 -11.85 -7.00
N MET A 65 -19.15 -10.57 -6.63
CA MET A 65 -18.85 -10.14 -5.26
C MET A 65 -19.98 -9.31 -4.71
N MET A 66 -20.40 -9.65 -3.49
CA MET A 66 -21.43 -8.91 -2.75
C MET A 66 -22.72 -8.77 -3.56
N SER A 67 -23.14 -9.83 -4.25
CA SER A 67 -24.33 -9.85 -5.11
C SER A 67 -24.38 -8.73 -6.17
N GLY A 68 -23.22 -8.21 -6.60
CA GLY A 68 -23.13 -7.13 -7.57
C GLY A 68 -22.53 -5.84 -7.00
N VAL A 69 -21.20 -5.80 -6.86
CA VAL A 69 -20.50 -4.58 -6.47
C VAL A 69 -20.17 -3.70 -7.69
N PRO A 70 -20.46 -2.38 -7.67
CA PRO A 70 -20.06 -1.46 -8.73
C PRO A 70 -18.54 -1.48 -8.96
N ALA A 71 -18.11 -1.57 -10.21
CA ALA A 71 -16.70 -1.69 -10.57
C ALA A 71 -15.87 -0.47 -10.14
N GLU A 72 -16.51 0.70 -10.02
CA GLU A 72 -15.90 1.93 -9.48
C GLU A 72 -15.46 1.76 -8.01
N GLY A 73 -16.12 0.87 -7.27
CA GLY A 73 -15.79 0.53 -5.89
C GLY A 73 -14.51 -0.30 -5.72
N LEU A 74 -14.11 -1.02 -6.78
CA LEU A 74 -12.93 -1.90 -6.82
C LEU A 74 -11.92 -1.44 -7.87
N LYS A 75 -11.71 -0.14 -7.97
CA LYS A 75 -10.79 0.42 -8.94
C LYS A 75 -9.32 0.10 -8.60
N PRO A 76 -8.54 -0.47 -9.53
CA PRO A 76 -7.11 -0.71 -9.34
C PRO A 76 -6.35 0.57 -8.99
N SER A 77 -5.46 0.49 -7.99
CA SER A 77 -4.63 1.64 -7.61
C SER A 77 -3.62 2.04 -8.69
N ALA A 78 -3.14 1.09 -9.49
CA ALA A 78 -2.12 1.27 -10.51
C ALA A 78 -2.60 0.64 -11.82
N VAL A 79 -3.42 1.35 -12.59
CA VAL A 79 -4.14 0.83 -13.77
C VAL A 79 -3.26 0.11 -14.79
N LEU A 80 -1.99 0.52 -14.97
CA LEU A 80 -1.09 -0.14 -15.90
C LEU A 80 -0.77 -1.58 -15.50
N PHE A 81 -0.77 -1.90 -14.20
CA PHE A 81 -0.49 -3.24 -13.72
C PHE A 81 -1.62 -4.24 -13.98
N VAL A 82 -2.85 -3.78 -14.31
CA VAL A 82 -3.93 -4.66 -14.77
C VAL A 82 -3.47 -5.51 -15.96
N LEU A 83 -2.62 -4.96 -16.85
CA LEU A 83 -2.06 -5.72 -17.98
C LEU A 83 -1.28 -6.95 -17.54
N LEU A 84 -0.61 -6.92 -16.38
CA LEU A 84 0.10 -8.09 -15.86
C LEU A 84 -0.88 -9.22 -15.52
N TYR A 85 -2.01 -8.90 -14.89
CA TYR A 85 -3.04 -9.88 -14.50
C TYR A 85 -3.85 -10.38 -15.70
N ARG A 86 -3.81 -9.69 -16.85
CA ARG A 86 -4.39 -10.19 -18.10
C ARG A 86 -3.47 -11.16 -18.84
N LEU A 87 -2.16 -11.03 -18.64
CA LEU A 87 -1.15 -11.80 -19.37
C LEU A 87 -0.66 -13.02 -18.58
N PHE A 88 -0.76 -12.99 -17.25
CA PHE A 88 -0.21 -14.00 -16.36
C PHE A 88 -1.22 -14.38 -15.28
N SER A 89 -0.99 -15.52 -14.60
CA SER A 89 -1.74 -15.88 -13.40
C SER A 89 -1.59 -14.82 -12.31
N PRO A 90 -2.56 -14.69 -11.38
CA PRO A 90 -2.52 -13.66 -10.34
C PRO A 90 -1.21 -13.64 -9.55
N LEU A 91 -0.66 -14.81 -9.17
CA LEU A 91 0.62 -14.90 -8.46
C LEU A 91 1.80 -14.36 -9.28
N VAL A 92 1.89 -14.73 -10.56
CA VAL A 92 2.98 -14.29 -11.44
C VAL A 92 2.87 -12.79 -11.68
N ALA A 93 1.66 -12.29 -11.95
CA ALA A 93 1.38 -10.86 -12.10
C ALA A 93 1.78 -10.07 -10.85
N PHE A 94 1.43 -10.57 -9.66
CA PHE A 94 1.76 -9.95 -8.38
C PHE A 94 3.27 -9.90 -8.12
N LYS A 95 4.01 -10.98 -8.42
CA LYS A 95 5.48 -11.02 -8.32
C LYS A 95 6.15 -10.05 -9.28
N LEU A 96 5.66 -9.94 -10.52
CA LEU A 96 6.17 -8.98 -11.51
C LEU A 96 5.88 -7.54 -11.09
N GLN A 97 4.69 -7.27 -10.57
CA GLN A 97 4.32 -5.98 -9.99
C GLN A 97 5.26 -5.62 -8.85
N TYR A 98 5.52 -6.54 -7.90
CA TYR A 98 6.47 -6.33 -6.82
C TYR A 98 7.89 -6.01 -7.33
N LEU A 99 8.39 -6.78 -8.31
CA LEU A 99 9.68 -6.54 -8.95
C LEU A 99 9.78 -5.11 -9.52
N VAL A 100 8.76 -4.64 -10.24
CA VAL A 100 8.73 -3.28 -10.80
C VAL A 100 8.75 -2.24 -9.67
N VAL A 101 7.95 -2.44 -8.62
CA VAL A 101 7.85 -1.52 -7.48
C VAL A 101 9.19 -1.36 -6.76
N ILE A 102 9.86 -2.45 -6.37
CA ILE A 102 11.16 -2.38 -5.66
C ILE A 102 12.28 -1.84 -6.56
N THR A 103 12.20 -2.11 -7.87
CA THR A 103 13.16 -1.57 -8.85
C THR A 103 13.03 -0.04 -8.92
N CYS A 104 11.80 0.48 -9.03
CA CYS A 104 11.55 1.91 -9.04
C CYS A 104 11.94 2.59 -7.72
N ALA A 105 11.71 1.92 -6.59
CA ALA A 105 12.13 2.38 -5.27
C ALA A 105 13.66 2.59 -5.22
N PHE A 106 14.43 1.57 -5.63
CA PHE A 106 15.89 1.65 -5.66
C PHE A 106 16.39 2.77 -6.57
N TYR A 107 16.01 2.73 -7.85
CA TYR A 107 16.55 3.65 -8.86
C TYR A 107 16.07 5.09 -8.66
N GLY A 108 14.84 5.28 -8.19
CA GLY A 108 14.31 6.60 -7.85
C GLY A 108 15.09 7.25 -6.71
N MET A 109 15.28 6.53 -5.60
CA MET A 109 16.02 7.06 -4.44
C MET A 109 17.51 7.23 -4.73
N TYR A 110 18.14 6.23 -5.37
CA TYR A 110 19.53 6.32 -5.83
C TYR A 110 19.72 7.57 -6.71
N GLY A 111 18.87 7.73 -7.72
CA GLY A 111 18.98 8.84 -8.66
C GLY A 111 18.80 10.19 -7.97
N CYS A 112 17.82 10.33 -7.06
CA CYS A 112 17.62 11.55 -6.28
C CYS A 112 18.87 11.94 -5.49
N ILE A 113 19.40 11.04 -4.66
CA ILE A 113 20.58 11.32 -3.84
C ILE A 113 21.79 11.61 -4.74
N LYS A 114 22.02 10.80 -5.78
CA LYS A 114 23.14 11.00 -6.69
C LYS A 114 23.04 12.35 -7.40
N LYS A 115 21.87 12.75 -7.88
CA LYS A 115 21.67 14.02 -8.58
C LYS A 115 21.84 15.23 -7.66
N LEU A 116 21.26 15.18 -6.46
CA LEU A 116 21.29 16.33 -5.54
C LEU A 116 22.65 16.51 -4.86
N THR A 117 23.39 15.41 -4.66
CA THR A 117 24.62 15.40 -3.84
C THR A 117 25.88 14.94 -4.55
N ASN A 118 25.80 14.33 -5.73
CA ASN A 118 26.90 13.71 -6.46
C ASN A 118 27.60 12.51 -5.76
N SER A 119 27.07 11.98 -4.65
CA SER A 119 27.60 10.78 -4.00
C SER A 119 26.88 9.52 -4.50
N SER A 120 27.61 8.62 -5.16
CA SER A 120 27.09 7.31 -5.61
C SER A 120 27.05 6.28 -4.48
N ILE A 121 27.98 6.33 -3.53
CA ILE A 121 28.02 5.38 -2.41
C ILE A 121 26.82 5.60 -1.51
N VAL A 122 26.58 6.85 -1.07
CA VAL A 122 25.42 7.15 -0.23
C VAL A 122 24.12 6.96 -1.00
N ALA A 123 24.09 7.28 -2.29
CA ALA A 123 22.93 6.97 -3.14
C ALA A 123 22.63 5.47 -3.19
N PHE A 124 23.64 4.61 -3.30
CA PHE A 124 23.47 3.16 -3.29
C PHE A 124 22.93 2.66 -1.95
N LEU A 125 23.47 3.16 -0.84
CA LEU A 125 22.99 2.82 0.51
C LEU A 125 21.53 3.25 0.70
N CYS A 126 21.18 4.49 0.39
CA CYS A 126 19.80 4.97 0.52
C CYS A 126 18.85 4.26 -0.43
N GLY A 127 19.26 3.99 -1.67
CA GLY A 127 18.47 3.19 -2.63
C GLY A 127 18.19 1.78 -2.11
N THR A 128 19.20 1.15 -1.51
CA THR A 128 19.06 -0.20 -0.92
C THR A 128 18.09 -0.19 0.25
N ALA A 129 18.26 0.72 1.21
CA ALA A 129 17.38 0.82 2.37
C ALA A 129 15.94 1.14 1.96
N PHE A 130 15.74 2.01 0.97
CA PHE A 130 14.43 2.39 0.51
C PHE A 130 13.71 1.27 -0.26
N ALA A 131 14.44 0.50 -1.09
CA ALA A 131 13.88 -0.66 -1.80
C ALA A 131 13.51 -1.83 -0.88
N MET A 132 14.11 -1.90 0.32
CA MET A 132 13.79 -2.91 1.33
C MET A 132 12.61 -2.53 2.23
N LEU A 133 12.05 -1.32 2.11
CA LEU A 133 10.82 -0.97 2.83
C LEU A 133 9.71 -1.99 2.49
N PRO A 134 8.86 -2.37 3.46
CA PRO A 134 7.75 -3.29 3.24
C PRO A 134 6.62 -2.62 2.46
N SER A 135 6.88 -2.28 1.20
CA SER A 135 5.91 -1.70 0.30
C SER A 135 4.90 -2.76 -0.13
N ARG A 136 3.62 -2.39 -0.13
CA ARG A 136 2.54 -3.22 -0.66
C ARG A 136 2.43 -3.03 -2.18
N PRO A 137 2.82 -4.00 -3.02
CA PRO A 137 2.74 -3.90 -4.47
C PRO A 137 1.38 -3.45 -4.99
N VAL A 138 0.27 -3.82 -4.34
CA VAL A 138 -1.10 -3.43 -4.77
C VAL A 138 -1.33 -1.92 -4.85
N TYR A 139 -0.60 -1.10 -4.11
CA TYR A 139 -0.67 0.38 -4.23
C TYR A 139 0.26 0.95 -5.30
N GLY A 140 0.98 0.09 -6.01
CA GLY A 140 1.95 0.42 -7.04
C GLY A 140 3.03 1.36 -6.55
N LEU A 141 3.24 2.43 -7.30
CA LEU A 141 4.28 3.44 -7.05
C LEU A 141 3.85 4.56 -6.10
N SER A 142 2.66 4.47 -5.49
CA SER A 142 2.08 5.57 -4.69
C SER A 142 2.94 5.98 -3.49
N VAL A 143 3.70 5.06 -2.87
CA VAL A 143 4.62 5.40 -1.77
C VAL A 143 6.07 5.44 -2.27
N VAL A 144 6.56 4.31 -2.76
CA VAL A 144 7.99 4.13 -3.07
C VAL A 144 8.39 4.61 -4.46
N GLY A 145 7.45 5.02 -5.31
CA GLY A 145 7.75 5.63 -6.61
C GLY A 145 7.94 7.15 -6.56
N VAL A 146 7.60 7.81 -5.45
CA VAL A 146 7.74 9.27 -5.31
C VAL A 146 9.18 9.77 -5.60
N PRO A 147 10.26 9.08 -5.19
CA PRO A 147 11.61 9.49 -5.56
C PRO A 147 11.88 9.41 -7.07
N LEU A 148 11.28 8.46 -7.78
CA LEU A 148 11.39 8.38 -9.24
C LEU A 148 10.72 9.60 -9.91
N LEU A 149 9.54 9.99 -9.42
CA LEU A 149 8.87 11.21 -9.88
C LEU A 149 9.75 12.45 -9.62
N VAL A 150 10.28 12.61 -8.41
CA VAL A 150 11.17 13.72 -8.05
C VAL A 150 12.41 13.75 -8.96
N LEU A 151 13.03 12.60 -9.23
CA LEU A 151 14.15 12.49 -10.15
C LEU A 151 13.78 12.99 -11.55
N CYS A 152 12.65 12.56 -12.10
CA CYS A 152 12.17 12.99 -13.42
C CYS A 152 11.95 14.51 -13.48
N ILE A 153 11.37 15.09 -12.42
CA ILE A 153 11.18 16.54 -12.28
C ILE A 153 12.53 17.26 -12.26
N LEU A 154 13.51 16.78 -11.50
CA LEU A 154 14.84 17.37 -11.43
C LEU A 154 15.58 17.30 -12.77
N GLU A 155 15.42 16.23 -13.55
CA GLU A 155 15.90 16.13 -14.94
C GLU A 155 15.26 17.18 -15.85
N LEU A 156 13.94 17.30 -15.84
CA LEU A 156 13.23 18.26 -16.68
C LEU A 156 13.59 19.71 -16.32
N LYS A 157 13.62 20.06 -15.03
CA LYS A 157 14.07 21.38 -14.56
C LYS A 157 15.43 21.73 -15.15
N GLU A 158 16.40 20.83 -15.04
CA GLU A 158 17.75 21.05 -15.58
C GLU A 158 17.77 21.19 -17.10
N ILE A 159 17.01 20.36 -17.82
CA ILE A 159 16.92 20.41 -19.28
C ILE A 159 16.37 21.77 -19.76
N PHE A 160 15.29 22.25 -19.14
CA PHE A 160 14.69 23.54 -19.48
C PHE A 160 15.58 24.72 -19.08
N GLU A 161 16.14 24.71 -17.87
CA GLU A 161 16.99 25.80 -17.36
C GLU A 161 18.28 25.96 -18.18
N GLN A 162 18.91 24.84 -18.55
CA GLN A 162 20.17 24.85 -19.30
C GLN A 162 19.96 24.79 -20.83
N LYS A 163 18.70 24.88 -21.31
CA LYS A 163 18.33 24.78 -22.74
C LYS A 163 18.95 23.56 -23.44
N LYS A 164 18.98 22.42 -22.75
CA LYS A 164 19.51 21.17 -23.33
C LYS A 164 18.61 20.66 -24.45
N SER A 165 19.11 19.68 -25.22
CA SER A 165 18.36 19.05 -26.31
C SER A 165 17.02 18.49 -25.83
N LYS A 166 15.93 18.81 -26.56
CA LYS A 166 14.59 18.28 -26.30
C LYS A 166 14.52 16.75 -26.31
N LYS A 167 15.43 16.07 -27.00
CA LYS A 167 15.51 14.59 -27.01
C LYS A 167 15.75 14.02 -25.60
N LEU A 168 16.43 14.76 -24.72
CA LEU A 168 16.68 14.34 -23.34
C LEU A 168 15.41 14.37 -22.48
N MET A 169 14.34 15.02 -22.93
CA MET A 169 13.06 15.07 -22.19
C MET A 169 12.27 13.76 -22.27
N ILE A 170 12.57 12.88 -23.23
CA ILE A 170 11.78 11.66 -23.51
C ILE A 170 11.72 10.77 -22.27
N VAL A 171 12.87 10.42 -21.70
CA VAL A 171 12.96 9.53 -20.54
C VAL A 171 12.21 10.07 -19.31
N PRO A 172 12.44 11.31 -18.82
CA PRO A 172 11.70 11.80 -17.67
C PRO A 172 10.21 12.05 -17.96
N THR A 173 9.83 12.35 -19.20
CA THR A 173 8.41 12.46 -19.59
C THR A 173 7.71 11.10 -19.50
N ILE A 174 8.32 10.05 -20.07
CA ILE A 174 7.82 8.68 -19.94
C ILE A 174 7.80 8.26 -18.47
N GLY A 175 8.80 8.64 -17.68
CA GLY A 175 8.84 8.36 -16.24
C GLY A 175 7.66 8.98 -15.47
N ILE A 176 7.25 10.21 -15.80
CA ILE A 176 6.07 10.85 -15.18
C ILE A 176 4.77 10.14 -15.60
N VAL A 177 4.63 9.82 -16.89
CA VAL A 177 3.45 9.08 -17.39
C VAL A 177 3.38 7.70 -16.74
N PHE A 178 4.49 6.98 -16.71
CA PHE A 178 4.60 5.68 -16.06
C PHE A 178 4.24 5.77 -14.58
N PHE A 179 4.77 6.76 -13.85
CA PHE A 179 4.39 7.01 -12.46
C PHE A 179 2.88 7.26 -12.32
N GLY A 180 2.28 8.15 -13.11
CA GLY A 180 0.85 8.45 -13.05
C GLY A 180 -0.07 7.27 -13.41
N LEU A 181 0.37 6.37 -14.30
CA LEU A 181 -0.36 5.15 -14.65
C LEU A 181 -0.17 4.01 -13.65
N THR A 182 0.85 4.09 -12.79
CA THR A 182 1.19 3.06 -11.79
C THR A 182 1.05 3.56 -10.35
N SER A 183 0.41 4.70 -10.14
CA SER A 183 0.10 5.24 -8.82
C SER A 183 -1.32 5.80 -8.79
N ASN A 184 -1.83 6.05 -7.58
CA ASN A 184 -3.22 6.41 -7.39
C ASN A 184 -3.39 7.89 -7.02
N LEU A 185 -4.35 8.55 -7.69
CA LEU A 185 -4.69 9.95 -7.46
C LEU A 185 -5.13 10.22 -6.02
N VAL A 186 -5.99 9.37 -5.46
CA VAL A 186 -6.61 9.49 -4.13
C VAL A 186 -5.64 9.06 -3.01
N LEU A 187 -4.65 8.20 -3.29
CA LEU A 187 -3.65 7.81 -2.30
C LEU A 187 -2.54 8.86 -2.14
N VAL A 188 -1.90 9.28 -3.25
CA VAL A 188 -0.76 10.21 -3.20
C VAL A 188 -0.81 11.32 -4.25
N GLY A 189 -1.51 11.09 -5.37
CA GLY A 189 -1.42 11.98 -6.54
C GLY A 189 -1.88 13.41 -6.26
N TYR A 190 -2.98 13.57 -5.52
CA TYR A 190 -3.50 14.90 -5.15
C TYR A 190 -2.49 15.65 -4.26
N ALA A 191 -1.89 14.98 -3.28
CA ALA A 191 -0.90 15.56 -2.38
C ALA A 191 0.35 16.01 -3.16
N LEU A 192 0.82 15.20 -4.11
CA LEU A 192 1.93 15.56 -4.99
C LEU A 192 1.63 16.78 -5.85
N LEU A 193 0.47 16.82 -6.51
CA LEU A 193 0.06 17.95 -7.34
C LEU A 193 -0.03 19.24 -6.52
N ILE A 194 -0.60 19.19 -5.31
CA ILE A 194 -0.68 20.34 -4.40
C ILE A 194 0.72 20.80 -3.96
N VAL A 195 1.56 19.89 -3.47
CA VAL A 195 2.92 20.23 -3.01
C VAL A 195 3.75 20.81 -4.17
N MET A 196 3.70 20.19 -5.35
CA MET A 196 4.40 20.67 -6.55
C MET A 196 3.87 22.04 -6.99
N GLY A 197 2.55 22.24 -6.97
CA GLY A 197 1.92 23.52 -7.30
C GLY A 197 2.31 24.64 -6.33
N LEU A 198 2.33 24.36 -5.02
CA LEU A 198 2.79 25.30 -4.00
C LEU A 198 4.28 25.65 -4.18
N ILE A 199 5.13 24.65 -4.45
CA ILE A 199 6.55 24.90 -4.74
C ILE A 199 6.69 25.80 -5.97
N TRP A 200 5.97 25.51 -7.05
CA TRP A 200 6.00 26.32 -8.27
C TRP A 200 5.54 27.76 -8.01
N LEU A 201 4.44 27.93 -7.26
CA LEU A 201 3.90 29.24 -6.89
C LEU A 201 4.90 30.03 -6.04
N LEU A 202 5.54 29.39 -5.05
CA LEU A 202 6.56 30.02 -4.21
C LEU A 202 7.80 30.42 -5.02
N GLU A 203 8.25 29.59 -5.97
CA GLU A 203 9.35 29.96 -6.87
C GLU A 203 8.98 31.12 -7.79
N PHE A 204 7.72 31.18 -8.24
CA PHE A 204 7.23 32.28 -9.06
C PHE A 204 7.09 33.59 -8.27
N ILE A 205 6.52 33.57 -7.07
CA ILE A 205 6.27 34.77 -6.26
C ILE A 205 7.58 35.28 -5.62
N ILE A 206 8.36 34.40 -4.99
CA ILE A 206 9.52 34.81 -4.17
C ILE A 206 10.77 34.98 -5.04
N LYS A 207 10.98 34.10 -6.03
CA LYS A 207 12.19 34.13 -6.86
C LYS A 207 11.96 34.77 -8.23
N HIS A 208 10.72 35.19 -8.56
CA HIS A 208 10.33 35.64 -9.89
C HIS A 208 10.72 34.66 -11.01
N LYS A 209 10.84 33.37 -10.67
CA LYS A 209 11.31 32.32 -11.57
C LYS A 209 10.14 31.51 -12.08
N LYS A 210 9.95 31.50 -13.40
CA LYS A 210 8.99 30.62 -14.07
C LYS A 210 9.65 29.27 -14.33
N ASP A 211 9.53 28.35 -13.39
CA ASP A 211 10.04 26.99 -13.58
C ASP A 211 9.13 26.21 -14.55
N VAL A 212 9.54 26.21 -15.83
CA VAL A 212 8.82 25.53 -16.91
C VAL A 212 8.88 24.01 -16.76
N GLY A 213 9.99 23.46 -16.25
CA GLY A 213 10.14 22.02 -16.08
C GLY A 213 9.19 21.47 -15.01
N LEU A 214 9.07 22.19 -13.89
CA LEU A 214 8.11 21.85 -12.84
C LEU A 214 6.67 22.02 -13.32
N LEU A 215 6.33 23.13 -13.99
CA LEU A 215 4.99 23.35 -14.53
C LEU A 215 4.58 22.26 -15.53
N TYR A 216 5.47 21.91 -16.47
CA TYR A 216 5.26 20.82 -17.42
C TYR A 216 4.97 19.50 -16.70
N SER A 217 5.72 19.20 -15.65
CA SER A 217 5.54 17.97 -14.86
C SER A 217 4.19 17.94 -14.13
N ILE A 218 3.76 19.07 -13.55
CA ILE A 218 2.44 19.20 -12.90
C ILE A 218 1.32 18.95 -13.90
N LEU A 219 1.37 19.64 -15.06
CA LEU A 219 0.33 19.51 -16.08
C LEU A 219 0.27 18.10 -16.66
N LEU A 220 1.42 17.50 -16.96
CA LEU A 220 1.48 16.13 -17.49
C LEU A 220 0.91 15.13 -16.50
N LEU A 221 1.34 15.17 -15.24
CA LEU A 221 0.83 14.28 -14.20
C LEU A 221 -0.68 14.48 -13.97
N GLY A 222 -1.12 15.75 -13.95
CA GLY A 222 -2.54 16.09 -13.82
C GLY A 222 -3.39 15.55 -14.97
N ILE A 223 -2.91 15.63 -16.21
CA ILE A 223 -3.59 15.05 -17.39
C ILE A 223 -3.67 13.53 -17.28
N VAL A 224 -2.59 12.86 -16.88
CA VAL A 224 -2.57 11.39 -16.71
C VAL A 224 -3.59 10.98 -15.64
N TYR A 225 -3.62 11.66 -14.50
CA TYR A 225 -4.60 11.35 -13.46
C TYR A 225 -6.03 11.69 -13.85
N ALA A 226 -6.25 12.78 -14.58
CA ALA A 226 -7.56 13.10 -15.11
C ALA A 226 -8.06 11.99 -16.05
N PHE A 227 -7.18 11.50 -16.93
CA PHE A 227 -7.48 10.39 -17.83
C PHE A 227 -7.77 9.08 -17.08
N THR A 228 -6.95 8.72 -16.09
CA THR A 228 -7.16 7.48 -15.33
C THR A 228 -8.31 7.58 -14.34
N ASN A 229 -8.87 8.76 -14.07
CA ASN A 229 -9.95 9.00 -13.10
C ASN A 229 -11.15 9.76 -13.69
N LEU A 230 -11.42 9.58 -14.99
CA LEU A 230 -12.55 10.22 -15.64
C LEU A 230 -13.88 9.95 -14.94
N ASP A 231 -14.13 8.72 -14.46
CA ASP A 231 -15.42 8.39 -13.84
C ASP A 231 -15.58 9.06 -12.47
N LEU A 232 -14.53 9.10 -11.65
CA LEU A 232 -14.50 9.91 -10.41
C LEU A 232 -14.77 11.39 -10.70
N ILE A 233 -14.22 11.93 -11.80
CA ILE A 233 -14.44 13.31 -12.21
C ILE A 233 -15.88 13.50 -12.70
N LYS A 234 -16.45 12.56 -13.46
CA LYS A 234 -17.86 12.63 -13.91
C LYS A 234 -18.81 12.65 -12.71
N GLN A 235 -18.57 11.79 -11.70
CA GLN A 235 -19.35 11.75 -10.46
C GLN A 235 -19.38 13.08 -9.69
N LEU A 236 -18.43 13.99 -9.91
CA LEU A 236 -18.49 15.34 -9.31
C LEU A 236 -19.58 16.23 -9.95
N TYR A 237 -19.98 15.95 -11.18
CA TYR A 237 -20.93 16.77 -11.96
C TYR A 237 -22.24 16.04 -12.27
N THR A 238 -22.25 14.71 -12.20
CA THR A 238 -23.45 13.87 -12.39
C THR A 238 -23.86 13.23 -11.07
N LYS A 239 -25.17 13.01 -10.87
CA LYS A 239 -25.65 12.23 -9.72
C LYS A 239 -24.99 10.85 -9.75
N ALA A 240 -24.42 10.42 -8.61
CA ALA A 240 -23.83 9.10 -8.48
C ALA A 240 -24.87 8.01 -8.82
N SER A 241 -24.41 6.90 -9.40
CA SER A 241 -25.25 5.75 -9.74
C SER A 241 -25.85 5.08 -8.51
N TYR A 242 -25.17 5.17 -7.36
CA TYR A 242 -25.61 4.66 -6.08
C TYR A 242 -25.12 5.54 -4.92
N ILE A 243 -25.73 5.39 -3.74
CA ILE A 243 -25.28 6.03 -2.50
C ILE A 243 -24.24 5.11 -1.86
N SER A 244 -23.04 5.60 -1.60
CA SER A 244 -21.97 4.81 -0.99
C SER A 244 -22.27 4.46 0.46
N HIS A 245 -21.93 3.25 0.90
CA HIS A 245 -21.97 2.87 2.33
C HIS A 245 -21.20 3.83 3.24
N ARG A 246 -20.21 4.56 2.68
CA ARG A 246 -19.41 5.56 3.41
C ARG A 246 -20.19 6.79 3.84
N GLU A 247 -21.41 6.99 3.34
CA GLU A 247 -22.31 8.05 3.86
C GLU A 247 -22.62 7.85 5.34
N GLU A 248 -22.56 6.63 5.86
CA GLU A 248 -22.77 6.34 7.28
C GLU A 248 -21.47 6.22 8.08
N ALA A 249 -20.31 6.39 7.43
CA ALA A 249 -19.04 6.21 8.11
C ALA A 249 -18.87 7.20 9.28
N VAL A 250 -18.53 6.71 10.48
CA VAL A 250 -18.24 7.58 11.64
C VAL A 250 -16.74 7.61 11.87
N TYR A 251 -16.19 8.83 11.95
CA TYR A 251 -14.77 9.05 12.16
C TYR A 251 -14.49 9.43 13.61
N PHE A 252 -13.60 8.68 14.24
CA PHE A 252 -13.14 8.97 15.59
C PHE A 252 -11.87 9.81 15.56
N GLY A 253 -11.88 10.90 16.32
CA GLY A 253 -10.73 11.76 16.49
C GLY A 253 -9.63 11.14 17.33
N THR A 254 -8.44 11.70 17.18
CA THR A 254 -7.26 11.36 18.00
C THR A 254 -6.68 12.64 18.58
N ASP A 255 -6.06 12.53 19.74
CA ASP A 255 -5.40 13.69 20.36
C ASP A 255 -4.26 14.19 19.48
N PHE A 256 -4.09 15.52 19.45
CA PHE A 256 -3.11 16.17 18.58
C PHE A 256 -1.69 15.65 18.85
N TRP A 257 -1.31 15.56 20.13
CA TRP A 257 0.03 15.11 20.51
C TRP A 257 0.28 13.63 20.25
N ASP A 258 -0.75 12.79 20.37
CA ASP A 258 -0.67 11.38 20.01
C ASP A 258 -0.46 11.21 18.50
N SER A 259 -1.16 12.01 17.70
CA SER A 259 -0.97 12.04 16.24
C SER A 259 0.44 12.52 15.86
N VAL A 260 0.96 13.57 16.53
CA VAL A 260 2.34 14.03 16.33
C VAL A 260 3.33 12.91 16.70
N MET A 261 3.13 12.27 17.84
CA MET A 261 4.01 11.21 18.31
C MET A 261 3.97 9.98 17.39
N GLN A 262 2.81 9.63 16.86
CA GLN A 262 2.66 8.57 15.86
C GLN A 262 3.44 8.91 14.60
N MET A 263 3.31 10.13 14.07
CA MET A 263 4.07 10.57 12.90
C MET A 263 5.59 10.55 13.15
N LEU A 264 6.04 10.96 14.34
CA LEU A 264 7.46 10.94 14.70
C LEU A 264 8.01 9.53 14.96
N LYS A 265 7.19 8.57 15.41
CA LYS A 265 7.64 7.19 15.66
C LYS A 265 7.54 6.29 14.42
N GLN A 266 6.49 6.46 13.62
CA GLN A 266 6.12 5.52 12.56
C GLN A 266 6.06 6.18 11.16
N GLY A 267 5.83 7.49 11.07
CA GLY A 267 5.73 8.21 9.80
C GLY A 267 4.32 8.23 9.19
N GLY A 268 3.29 7.91 9.98
CA GLY A 268 1.89 7.98 9.58
C GLY A 268 1.13 6.70 9.88
N SER A 269 0.25 6.31 8.96
CA SER A 269 -0.59 5.12 9.08
C SER A 269 0.17 3.85 8.70
N LEU A 270 -0.48 2.69 8.89
CA LEU A 270 0.05 1.36 8.57
C LEU A 270 0.64 1.24 7.15
N HIS A 271 0.15 2.03 6.19
CA HIS A 271 0.62 2.01 4.81
C HIS A 271 1.84 2.91 4.54
N THR A 272 2.23 3.75 5.49
CA THR A 272 3.31 4.74 5.33
C THR A 272 4.44 4.57 6.34
N TYR A 273 4.52 3.40 7.00
CA TYR A 273 5.61 3.10 7.93
C TYR A 273 6.97 3.26 7.26
N SER A 274 7.74 4.21 7.78
CA SER A 274 9.01 4.63 7.18
C SER A 274 10.23 4.02 7.88
N TYR A 275 10.06 3.34 9.01
CA TYR A 275 11.14 2.64 9.73
C TYR A 275 12.37 3.54 10.00
N HIS A 276 12.11 4.82 10.31
CA HIS A 276 13.12 5.88 10.32
C HIS A 276 13.78 6.12 11.68
N LEU A 277 13.45 5.36 12.72
CA LEU A 277 13.93 5.63 14.10
C LEU A 277 15.46 5.78 14.19
N PHE A 278 16.22 4.96 13.48
CA PHE A 278 17.69 5.06 13.48
C PHE A 278 18.23 6.19 12.59
N ILE A 279 17.40 6.82 11.73
CA ILE A 279 17.75 7.98 10.90
C ILE A 279 17.93 9.26 11.73
N TYR A 280 17.33 9.33 12.93
CA TYR A 280 17.54 10.46 13.84
C TYR A 280 19.02 10.66 14.22
N ILE A 281 19.78 9.58 14.42
CA ILE A 281 21.19 9.63 14.82
C ILE A 281 22.07 10.31 13.75
N PRO A 282 22.12 9.85 12.49
CA PRO A 282 22.88 10.52 11.44
C PRO A 282 22.38 11.94 11.18
N PHE A 283 21.06 12.18 11.33
CA PHE A 283 20.49 13.53 11.18
C PHE A 283 21.03 14.51 12.22
N LEU A 284 21.01 14.15 13.51
CA LEU A 284 21.54 14.98 14.60
C LEU A 284 23.04 15.23 14.42
N LEU A 285 23.81 14.20 14.05
CA LEU A 285 25.25 14.35 13.78
C LEU A 285 25.50 15.28 12.59
N ALA A 286 24.69 15.17 11.52
CA ALA A 286 24.78 16.07 10.37
C ALA A 286 24.49 17.52 10.76
N ILE A 287 23.50 17.78 11.62
CA ILE A 287 23.22 19.12 12.14
C ILE A 287 24.45 19.69 12.85
N VAL A 288 25.04 18.94 13.78
CA VAL A 288 26.24 19.39 14.52
C VAL A 288 27.38 19.74 13.55
N ILE A 289 27.64 18.89 12.56
CA ILE A 289 28.69 19.15 11.55
C ILE A 289 28.38 20.41 10.75
N LEU A 290 27.13 20.58 10.31
CA LEU A 290 26.73 21.72 9.49
C LEU A 290 26.81 23.03 10.27
N VAL A 291 26.36 23.07 11.54
CA VAL A 291 26.48 24.26 12.39
C VAL A 291 27.95 24.67 12.54
N LEU A 292 28.85 23.73 12.81
CA LEU A 292 30.28 24.01 13.00
C LEU A 292 31.01 24.39 11.72
N LYS A 293 30.52 23.95 10.54
CA LYS A 293 31.22 24.10 9.25
C LYS A 293 30.42 24.82 8.18
N TYR A 294 29.32 25.50 8.54
CA TYR A 294 28.39 26.14 7.59
C TYR A 294 29.09 27.15 6.67
N LYS A 295 29.85 28.08 7.26
CA LYS A 295 30.52 29.17 6.51
C LYS A 295 31.77 28.70 5.75
N LYS A 296 32.23 27.46 5.94
CA LYS A 296 33.52 26.99 5.41
C LYS A 296 33.42 26.30 4.05
N ASN A 297 32.23 25.92 3.59
CA ASN A 297 32.08 25.11 2.38
C ASN A 297 30.73 25.38 1.67
N GLU A 298 30.74 25.78 0.40
CA GLU A 298 29.52 25.99 -0.41
C GLU A 298 28.66 24.73 -0.52
N GLU A 299 29.30 23.56 -0.58
CA GLU A 299 28.58 22.29 -0.59
C GLU A 299 27.82 22.03 0.71
N ASN A 300 28.37 22.43 1.86
CA ASN A 300 27.66 22.35 3.14
C ASN A 300 26.46 23.30 3.14
N LYS A 301 26.58 24.52 2.59
CA LYS A 301 25.44 25.44 2.45
C LYS A 301 24.33 24.82 1.59
N LYS A 302 24.70 24.17 0.48
CA LYS A 302 23.75 23.45 -0.38
C LYS A 302 23.06 22.33 0.40
N LEU A 303 23.80 21.48 1.13
CA LEU A 303 23.23 20.40 1.94
C LEU A 303 22.31 20.93 3.06
N THR A 304 22.71 22.00 3.75
CA THR A 304 21.87 22.66 4.76
C THR A 304 20.53 23.09 4.18
N LYS A 305 20.49 23.67 2.97
CA LYS A 305 19.24 24.05 2.30
C LYS A 305 18.33 22.85 2.02
N HIS A 306 18.91 21.74 1.54
CA HIS A 306 18.13 20.51 1.30
C HIS A 306 17.55 19.93 2.59
N ILE A 307 18.36 19.88 3.66
CA ILE A 307 17.92 19.40 4.97
C ILE A 307 16.81 20.29 5.53
N ILE A 308 17.00 21.62 5.54
CA ILE A 308 15.97 22.56 6.02
C ILE A 308 14.68 22.41 5.23
N PHE A 309 14.75 22.37 3.90
CA PHE A 309 13.58 22.19 3.06
C PHE A 309 12.84 20.89 3.38
N THR A 310 13.57 19.78 3.51
CA THR A 310 12.99 18.46 3.81
C THR A 310 12.34 18.45 5.19
N VAL A 311 13.01 19.00 6.21
CA VAL A 311 12.48 19.10 7.57
C VAL A 311 11.24 20.00 7.63
N LEU A 312 11.24 21.14 6.95
CA LEU A 312 10.08 22.03 6.89
C LEU A 312 8.88 21.33 6.23
N LEU A 313 9.10 20.63 5.12
CA LEU A 313 8.05 19.83 4.48
C LEU A 313 7.49 18.78 5.43
N MET A 314 8.35 18.06 6.15
CA MET A 314 7.93 17.06 7.13
C MET A 314 7.14 17.68 8.28
N VAL A 315 7.58 18.82 8.82
CA VAL A 315 6.84 19.52 9.89
C VAL A 315 5.46 19.93 9.40
N LEU A 316 5.33 20.46 8.18
CA LEU A 316 4.04 20.80 7.60
C LEU A 316 3.13 19.58 7.44
N ILE A 317 3.67 18.44 6.98
CA ILE A 317 2.91 17.18 6.86
C ILE A 317 2.48 16.68 8.24
N ILE A 318 3.36 16.73 9.25
CA ILE A 318 3.02 16.32 10.62
C ILE A 318 1.90 17.19 11.19
N LEU A 319 2.00 18.52 11.05
CA LEU A 319 0.97 19.43 11.51
C LEU A 319 -0.35 19.19 10.78
N GLN A 320 -0.32 19.05 9.45
CA GLN A 320 -1.49 18.79 8.64
C GLN A 320 -2.18 17.47 9.04
N TYR A 321 -1.41 16.39 9.20
CA TYR A 321 -1.92 15.09 9.63
C TYR A 321 -2.56 15.18 11.02
N SER A 322 -1.87 15.78 11.98
CA SER A 322 -2.35 15.86 13.36
C SER A 322 -3.56 16.78 13.53
N ILE A 323 -3.69 17.83 12.73
CA ILE A 323 -4.88 18.70 12.71
C ILE A 323 -6.07 17.94 12.12
N LEU A 324 -5.89 17.28 10.98
CA LEU A 324 -7.00 16.63 10.27
C LEU A 324 -7.58 15.41 10.97
N ARG A 325 -6.81 14.74 11.83
CA ARG A 325 -7.33 13.67 12.70
C ARG A 325 -7.82 14.14 14.07
N GLY A 326 -7.78 15.44 14.34
CA GLY A 326 -8.27 15.97 15.62
C GLY A 326 -9.77 15.74 15.79
N HIS A 327 -10.23 15.61 17.03
CA HIS A 327 -11.64 15.39 17.39
C HIS A 327 -12.62 16.32 16.67
N THR A 328 -12.30 17.61 16.56
CA THR A 328 -13.16 18.58 15.87
C THR A 328 -13.30 18.27 14.37
N VAL A 329 -12.21 17.94 13.68
CA VAL A 329 -12.26 17.64 12.24
C VAL A 329 -12.97 16.32 12.00
N ALA A 330 -12.74 15.32 12.85
CA ALA A 330 -13.40 14.02 12.77
C ALA A 330 -14.92 14.14 12.98
N ALA A 331 -15.36 14.96 13.95
CA ALA A 331 -16.78 15.25 14.18
C ALA A 331 -17.41 15.95 12.95
N ILE A 332 -16.78 17.01 12.45
CA ILE A 332 -17.26 17.70 11.22
C ILE A 332 -17.35 16.71 10.07
N LYS A 333 -16.30 15.91 9.82
CA LYS A 333 -16.25 14.94 8.72
C LYS A 333 -17.36 13.89 8.82
N SER A 334 -17.74 13.49 10.04
CA SER A 334 -18.83 12.53 10.28
C SER A 334 -20.21 13.10 9.92
N GLU A 335 -20.38 14.43 9.99
CA GLU A 335 -21.62 15.13 9.61
C GLU A 335 -21.67 15.52 8.12
N MET A 336 -20.54 15.43 7.40
CA MET A 336 -20.49 15.74 5.96
C MET A 336 -21.20 14.66 5.12
N THR A 337 -21.34 14.91 3.83
CA THR A 337 -21.87 13.93 2.86
C THR A 337 -20.97 13.84 1.64
N GLY A 338 -21.11 12.76 0.87
CA GLY A 338 -20.43 12.54 -0.40
C GLY A 338 -18.91 12.48 -0.30
N MET A 339 -18.25 13.13 -1.27
CA MET A 339 -16.78 13.13 -1.36
C MET A 339 -16.13 13.77 -0.13
N LEU A 340 -16.74 14.78 0.49
CA LEU A 340 -16.13 15.47 1.63
C LEU A 340 -16.08 14.58 2.87
N LYS A 341 -17.05 13.68 3.04
CA LYS A 341 -17.07 12.66 4.08
C LYS A 341 -16.11 11.52 3.79
N SER A 342 -16.05 11.03 2.56
CA SER A 342 -15.27 9.84 2.19
C SER A 342 -13.79 10.11 1.91
N PHE A 343 -13.41 11.34 1.55
CA PHE A 343 -12.03 11.67 1.16
C PHE A 343 -11.10 11.76 2.38
N GLN A 344 -9.91 11.19 2.26
CA GLN A 344 -8.89 11.15 3.31
C GLN A 344 -7.82 12.22 3.06
N PHE A 345 -8.09 13.46 3.47
CA PHE A 345 -7.19 14.59 3.28
C PHE A 345 -5.85 14.43 4.01
N GLU A 346 -5.79 13.62 5.06
CA GLU A 346 -4.60 13.34 5.87
C GLU A 346 -3.48 12.57 5.15
N ARG A 347 -3.72 12.04 3.93
CA ARG A 347 -2.77 11.19 3.20
C ARG A 347 -1.51 11.90 2.67
N PHE A 348 -1.28 13.18 2.97
CA PHE A 348 0.04 13.79 2.73
C PHE A 348 1.17 13.04 3.48
N CYS A 349 0.83 12.28 4.53
CA CYS A 349 1.76 11.38 5.20
C CYS A 349 2.38 10.31 4.28
N TRP A 350 1.78 10.02 3.12
CA TRP A 350 2.36 9.10 2.11
C TRP A 350 3.67 9.60 1.52
N LEU A 351 3.99 10.89 1.67
CA LEU A 351 5.27 11.49 1.28
C LEU A 351 6.38 11.26 2.33
N MET A 352 6.03 10.84 3.56
CA MET A 352 6.97 10.72 4.68
C MET A 352 8.10 9.71 4.43
N PRO A 353 7.87 8.51 3.86
CA PRO A 353 8.97 7.61 3.52
C PRO A 353 9.99 8.27 2.60
N THR A 354 9.56 9.01 1.57
CA THR A 354 10.51 9.72 0.70
C THR A 354 11.27 10.80 1.46
N ALA A 355 10.57 11.61 2.26
CA ALA A 355 11.19 12.69 3.02
C ALA A 355 12.24 12.18 4.02
N TRP A 356 11.95 11.12 4.77
CA TRP A 356 12.89 10.51 5.72
C TRP A 356 14.16 9.99 5.05
N TYR A 357 14.05 9.36 3.88
CA TYR A 357 15.21 8.74 3.22
C TYR A 357 16.01 9.74 2.39
N LEU A 358 15.39 10.83 1.92
CA LEU A 358 16.11 12.00 1.44
C LEU A 358 16.89 12.65 2.59
N LEU A 359 16.26 12.85 3.75
CA LEU A 359 16.92 13.39 4.95
C LEU A 359 18.09 12.50 5.40
N PHE A 360 17.90 11.18 5.37
CA PHE A 360 18.96 10.20 5.65
C PHE A 360 20.14 10.33 4.69
N GLY A 361 19.87 10.39 3.38
CA GLY A 361 20.91 10.56 2.37
C GLY A 361 21.66 11.88 2.51
N PHE A 362 20.98 13.00 2.71
CA PHE A 362 21.65 14.29 2.96
C PHE A 362 22.49 14.26 4.23
N SER A 363 22.02 13.59 5.29
CA SER A 363 22.75 13.45 6.55
C SER A 363 24.02 12.60 6.37
N LEU A 364 23.89 11.44 5.73
CA LEU A 364 25.04 10.56 5.46
C LEU A 364 26.06 11.22 4.52
N VAL A 365 25.62 11.93 3.47
CA VAL A 365 26.54 12.68 2.60
C VAL A 365 27.30 13.75 3.38
N THR A 366 26.60 14.47 4.26
CA THR A 366 27.22 15.50 5.11
C THR A 366 28.36 14.89 5.93
N ILE A 367 28.12 13.74 6.55
CA ILE A 367 29.11 13.02 7.36
C ILE A 367 30.24 12.48 6.49
N TRP A 368 29.90 11.76 5.41
CA TRP A 368 30.83 11.16 4.45
C TRP A 368 31.84 12.18 3.93
N LYS A 369 31.38 13.33 3.42
CA LYS A 369 32.24 14.35 2.81
C LYS A 369 33.04 15.15 3.84
N ASN A 370 32.52 15.36 5.05
CA ASN A 370 33.23 16.14 6.07
C ASN A 370 34.25 15.33 6.87
N ILE A 371 34.02 14.02 7.05
CA ILE A 371 34.98 13.10 7.68
C ILE A 371 35.98 12.57 6.65
N GLY A 372 35.53 12.25 5.43
CA GLY A 372 36.36 11.73 4.34
C GLY A 372 37.54 12.65 3.97
N LYS A 373 37.35 13.97 4.08
CA LYS A 373 38.42 14.97 3.94
C LYS A 373 39.62 14.73 4.87
N LYS A 374 39.39 14.16 6.06
CA LYS A 374 40.44 13.83 7.03
C LYS A 374 40.87 12.37 6.91
N SER A 375 39.91 11.45 6.85
CA SER A 375 40.17 10.01 6.74
C SER A 375 38.98 9.30 6.11
N ASN A 376 39.21 8.67 4.96
CA ASN A 376 38.17 7.90 4.29
C ASN A 376 37.84 6.58 5.01
N ILE A 377 38.80 5.96 5.70
CA ILE A 377 38.55 4.77 6.52
C ILE A 377 37.57 5.12 7.64
N LEU A 378 37.82 6.23 8.33
CA LEU A 378 36.94 6.70 9.40
C LEU A 378 35.55 7.03 8.86
N ALA A 379 35.46 7.66 7.67
CA ALA A 379 34.18 7.93 7.03
C ALA A 379 33.41 6.64 6.70
N ILE A 380 34.08 5.59 6.19
CA ILE A 380 33.46 4.28 5.95
C ILE A 380 32.94 3.68 7.25
N ILE A 381 33.77 3.63 8.31
CA ILE A 381 33.39 3.04 9.60
C ILE A 381 32.18 3.78 10.18
N VAL A 382 32.20 5.11 10.19
CA VAL A 382 31.12 5.93 10.74
C VAL A 382 29.84 5.78 9.91
N VAL A 383 29.92 5.86 8.58
CA VAL A 383 28.74 5.69 7.72
C VAL A 383 28.17 4.27 7.85
N ALA A 384 29.02 3.25 7.90
CA ALA A 384 28.58 1.87 8.11
C ALA A 384 27.90 1.70 9.48
N ALA A 385 28.45 2.26 10.55
CA ALA A 385 27.87 2.21 11.89
C ALA A 385 26.52 2.94 11.98
N LEU A 386 26.30 3.98 11.17
CA LEU A 386 25.03 4.70 11.12
C LEU A 386 24.01 4.04 10.17
N TYR A 387 24.48 3.35 9.14
CA TYR A 387 23.64 2.66 8.17
C TYR A 387 23.14 1.31 8.66
N LEU A 388 24.01 0.54 9.34
CA LEU A 388 23.73 -0.84 9.71
C LEU A 388 22.50 -0.98 10.64
N PRO A 389 22.29 -0.16 11.68
CA PRO A 389 21.09 -0.24 12.50
C PRO A 389 19.81 0.04 11.70
N THR A 390 19.85 1.03 10.79
CA THR A 390 18.71 1.38 9.93
C THR A 390 18.35 0.22 9.00
N ILE A 391 19.32 -0.34 8.27
CA ILE A 391 19.02 -1.43 7.32
C ILE A 391 18.59 -2.71 8.04
N LEU A 392 19.16 -3.03 9.21
CA LEU A 392 18.74 -4.19 10.00
C LEU A 392 17.32 -4.03 10.56
N TYR A 393 16.94 -2.80 10.94
CA TYR A 393 15.58 -2.51 11.41
C TYR A 393 14.54 -2.69 10.30
N ILE A 394 14.82 -2.15 9.10
CA ILE A 394 13.98 -2.33 7.92
C ILE A 394 13.91 -3.81 7.53
N ALA A 395 15.07 -4.47 7.47
CA ALA A 395 15.18 -5.86 7.02
C ALA A 395 14.24 -6.79 7.80
N ARG A 396 14.14 -6.64 9.13
CA ARG A 396 13.25 -7.48 9.96
C ARG A 396 11.77 -7.43 9.58
N SER A 397 11.33 -6.33 8.97
CA SER A 397 9.93 -6.17 8.53
C SER A 397 9.78 -6.30 7.01
N SER A 398 10.88 -6.48 6.26
CA SER A 398 10.86 -6.55 4.81
C SER A 398 10.29 -7.88 4.30
N THR A 399 9.65 -7.83 3.13
CA THR A 399 9.19 -9.02 2.40
C THR A 399 10.35 -10.01 2.15
N PHE A 400 11.55 -9.50 1.88
CA PHE A 400 12.75 -10.34 1.73
C PHE A 400 13.01 -11.20 2.97
N TYR A 401 12.99 -10.61 4.16
CA TYR A 401 13.24 -11.34 5.40
C TYR A 401 12.10 -12.31 5.73
N GLN A 402 10.85 -11.94 5.48
CA GLN A 402 9.70 -12.84 5.67
C GLN A 402 9.86 -14.11 4.82
N ASN A 403 10.27 -13.98 3.55
CA ASN A 403 10.50 -15.12 2.67
C ASN A 403 11.76 -15.91 3.04
N ILE A 404 12.84 -15.27 3.49
CA ILE A 404 14.01 -16.00 4.04
C ILE A 404 13.62 -16.79 5.29
N ASN A 405 12.79 -16.22 6.16
CA ASN A 405 12.30 -16.92 7.35
C ASN A 405 11.40 -18.10 6.96
N GLN A 406 10.57 -17.96 5.93
CA GLN A 406 9.78 -19.06 5.36
C GLN A 406 10.65 -20.18 4.81
N ILE A 407 11.73 -19.87 4.07
CA ILE A 407 12.69 -20.89 3.60
C ILE A 407 13.32 -21.66 4.78
N ARG A 408 13.60 -20.95 5.89
CA ARG A 408 14.29 -21.54 7.05
C ARG A 408 13.39 -22.35 7.97
N LYS A 409 12.13 -21.93 8.14
CA LYS A 409 11.21 -22.49 9.14
C LYS A 409 10.02 -23.21 8.53
N GLY A 410 9.81 -23.12 7.21
CA GLY A 410 8.59 -23.60 6.56
C GLY A 410 7.34 -23.04 7.24
N ASN A 411 6.35 -23.92 7.44
CA ASN A 411 5.06 -23.59 8.05
C ASN A 411 5.13 -23.26 9.56
N GLU A 412 6.30 -23.42 10.21
CA GLU A 412 6.53 -22.95 11.59
C GLU A 412 6.83 -21.45 11.68
N SER A 413 6.93 -20.75 10.53
CA SER A 413 7.21 -19.32 10.50
C SER A 413 6.09 -18.47 11.10
N GLY A 414 4.88 -19.02 11.19
CA GLY A 414 3.65 -18.30 11.59
C GLY A 414 3.10 -17.36 10.52
N ASN A 415 3.74 -17.29 9.34
CA ASN A 415 3.27 -16.48 8.22
C ASN A 415 2.37 -17.32 7.31
N MET A 416 1.33 -16.72 6.77
CA MET A 416 0.49 -17.33 5.73
C MET A 416 1.14 -17.12 4.36
N SER A 417 1.47 -18.21 3.66
CA SER A 417 1.94 -18.14 2.28
C SER A 417 0.79 -18.00 1.28
N TRP A 418 1.12 -17.61 0.05
CA TRP A 418 0.12 -17.54 -1.02
C TRP A 418 -0.61 -18.87 -1.21
N GLU A 419 0.11 -19.98 -1.24
CA GLU A 419 -0.46 -21.34 -1.30
C GLU A 419 -1.42 -21.59 -0.13
N ASN A 420 -1.00 -21.29 1.12
CA ASN A 420 -1.85 -21.53 2.28
C ASN A 420 -3.14 -20.69 2.26
N ILE A 421 -3.06 -19.43 1.79
CA ILE A 421 -4.20 -18.49 1.81
C ILE A 421 -5.23 -18.87 0.75
N TYR A 422 -4.78 -19.05 -0.49
CA TYR A 422 -5.73 -19.27 -1.59
C TYR A 422 -6.16 -20.73 -1.69
N SER A 423 -5.35 -21.69 -1.26
CA SER A 423 -5.74 -23.11 -1.14
C SER A 423 -6.43 -23.63 -2.40
N GLU A 424 -5.75 -23.49 -3.54
CA GLU A 424 -6.26 -23.85 -4.87
C GLU A 424 -6.75 -25.29 -4.94
N ASP A 425 -6.06 -26.20 -4.24
CA ASP A 425 -6.43 -27.60 -4.10
C ASP A 425 -7.76 -27.79 -3.38
N VAL A 426 -7.94 -27.18 -2.20
CA VAL A 426 -9.19 -27.25 -1.42
C VAL A 426 -10.35 -26.63 -2.21
N MET A 427 -10.13 -25.49 -2.87
CA MET A 427 -11.16 -24.82 -3.66
C MET A 427 -11.56 -25.62 -4.89
N SER A 428 -10.60 -26.27 -5.55
CA SER A 428 -10.87 -27.18 -6.68
C SER A 428 -11.66 -28.42 -6.25
N GLU A 429 -11.38 -28.96 -5.06
CA GLU A 429 -12.15 -30.08 -4.48
C GLU A 429 -13.60 -29.69 -4.18
N ILE A 430 -13.80 -28.51 -3.61
CA ILE A 430 -15.15 -27.96 -3.34
C ILE A 430 -15.91 -27.72 -4.65
N GLU A 431 -15.28 -27.13 -5.66
CA GLU A 431 -15.87 -26.95 -7.00
C GLU A 431 -16.32 -28.28 -7.58
N ALA A 432 -15.43 -29.29 -7.56
CA ALA A 432 -15.73 -30.61 -8.09
C ALA A 432 -16.85 -31.34 -7.30
N HIS A 433 -16.93 -31.13 -5.98
CA HIS A 433 -17.99 -31.69 -5.14
C HIS A 433 -19.35 -31.08 -5.45
N ILE A 434 -19.43 -29.74 -5.58
CA ILE A 434 -20.68 -29.05 -5.92
C ILE A 434 -21.13 -29.41 -7.34
N GLY A 435 -20.19 -29.49 -8.29
CA GLY A 435 -20.45 -30.01 -9.64
C GLY A 435 -21.47 -29.21 -10.47
N ARG A 436 -21.67 -27.93 -10.14
CA ARG A 436 -22.55 -26.98 -10.84
C ARG A 436 -21.77 -25.75 -11.30
N GLU A 437 -22.28 -25.07 -12.32
CA GLU A 437 -21.70 -23.81 -12.79
C GLU A 437 -21.76 -22.75 -11.66
N MET A 438 -20.61 -22.17 -11.30
CA MET A 438 -20.51 -21.23 -10.17
C MET A 438 -21.38 -19.97 -10.32
N SER A 439 -21.80 -19.62 -11.54
CA SER A 439 -22.70 -18.48 -11.79
C SER A 439 -24.16 -18.77 -11.47
N GLU A 440 -24.54 -20.03 -11.20
CA GLU A 440 -25.93 -20.43 -10.91
C GLU A 440 -26.30 -20.35 -9.43
N TYR A 441 -25.33 -20.12 -8.55
CA TYR A 441 -25.53 -20.06 -7.10
C TYR A 441 -24.53 -19.10 -6.47
N LYS A 442 -24.84 -18.60 -5.26
CA LYS A 442 -23.88 -17.81 -4.47
C LYS A 442 -23.47 -18.55 -3.20
N VAL A 443 -22.35 -18.12 -2.64
CA VAL A 443 -21.78 -18.64 -1.40
C VAL A 443 -21.56 -17.52 -0.37
N ALA A 444 -21.57 -17.89 0.90
CA ALA A 444 -21.15 -17.04 2.00
C ALA A 444 -19.97 -17.68 2.75
N SER A 445 -19.17 -16.87 3.41
CA SER A 445 -17.94 -17.25 4.09
C SER A 445 -18.08 -17.01 5.59
N LEU A 446 -17.90 -18.05 6.41
CA LEU A 446 -17.94 -17.96 7.86
C LEU A 446 -16.56 -18.27 8.46
N GLY A 447 -16.02 -17.37 9.29
CA GLY A 447 -14.70 -17.56 9.91
C GLY A 447 -13.50 -17.57 8.95
N MET A 448 -13.72 -17.17 7.68
CA MET A 448 -12.70 -17.02 6.66
C MET A 448 -12.92 -15.77 5.80
N CYS A 449 -11.94 -15.41 4.98
CA CYS A 449 -12.04 -14.26 4.09
C CYS A 449 -12.70 -14.62 2.75
N PRO A 450 -13.73 -13.87 2.29
CA PRO A 450 -14.39 -14.12 0.99
C PRO A 450 -13.47 -14.00 -0.22
N VAL A 451 -12.29 -13.38 -0.08
CA VAL A 451 -11.30 -13.33 -1.17
C VAL A 451 -10.91 -14.72 -1.65
N VAL A 452 -10.96 -15.74 -0.78
CA VAL A 452 -10.54 -17.10 -1.11
C VAL A 452 -11.49 -17.71 -2.15
N PRO A 453 -12.82 -17.81 -1.91
CA PRO A 453 -13.75 -18.25 -2.96
C PRO A 453 -13.75 -17.31 -4.18
N LEU A 454 -13.72 -15.98 -3.99
CA LEU A 454 -13.73 -15.01 -5.09
C LEU A 454 -12.55 -15.15 -6.05
N MET A 455 -11.36 -15.48 -5.53
CA MET A 455 -10.18 -15.70 -6.37
C MET A 455 -10.33 -16.92 -7.28
N HIS A 456 -11.11 -17.92 -6.88
CA HIS A 456 -11.39 -19.14 -7.65
C HIS A 456 -12.63 -19.04 -8.53
N GLY A 457 -13.37 -17.93 -8.45
CA GLY A 457 -14.48 -17.64 -9.36
C GLY A 457 -15.88 -17.89 -8.78
N PHE A 458 -15.97 -18.34 -7.52
CA PHE A 458 -17.25 -18.45 -6.83
C PHE A 458 -17.90 -17.07 -6.69
N TYR A 459 -19.22 -17.03 -6.81
CA TYR A 459 -20.02 -15.84 -6.60
C TYR A 459 -20.38 -15.73 -5.12
N THR A 460 -20.22 -14.57 -4.51
CA THR A 460 -20.41 -14.40 -3.07
C THR A 460 -21.45 -13.34 -2.73
N ILE A 461 -22.15 -13.55 -1.61
CA ILE A 461 -22.98 -12.52 -0.99
C ILE A 461 -22.17 -11.62 -0.04
N ASP A 462 -20.97 -12.05 0.35
CA ASP A 462 -20.09 -11.34 1.25
C ASP A 462 -18.81 -10.84 0.56
N GLY A 463 -18.05 -9.96 1.21
CA GLY A 463 -16.85 -9.39 0.61
C GLY A 463 -16.23 -8.25 1.38
N TYR A 464 -15.01 -7.88 0.99
CA TYR A 464 -14.32 -6.69 1.49
C TYR A 464 -14.19 -5.66 0.37
N SER A 465 -15.05 -4.62 0.41
CA SER A 465 -15.01 -3.51 -0.53
C SER A 465 -14.97 -2.17 0.20
N ASN A 466 -14.01 -1.34 -0.22
CA ASN A 466 -13.89 0.02 0.26
C ASN A 466 -15.03 0.95 -0.18
N ASN A 467 -15.84 0.58 -1.19
CA ASN A 467 -16.96 1.40 -1.65
C ASN A 467 -18.00 0.52 -2.38
N TYR A 468 -19.25 0.51 -1.89
CA TYR A 468 -20.35 -0.30 -2.42
C TYR A 468 -21.70 0.35 -2.01
N PRO A 469 -22.86 -0.09 -2.56
CA PRO A 469 -24.17 0.48 -2.27
C PRO A 469 -24.55 0.45 -0.79
N LEU A 470 -25.07 1.57 -0.30
CA LEU A 470 -25.56 1.69 1.07
C LEU A 470 -26.74 0.76 1.33
N ASP A 471 -27.66 0.63 0.37
CA ASP A 471 -28.82 -0.24 0.50
C ASP A 471 -28.39 -1.71 0.73
N TYR A 472 -27.30 -2.15 0.06
CA TYR A 472 -26.73 -3.49 0.28
C TYR A 472 -26.09 -3.63 1.67
N LYS A 473 -25.52 -2.55 2.23
CA LYS A 473 -25.03 -2.55 3.61
C LYS A 473 -26.17 -2.84 4.58
N HIS A 474 -27.33 -2.23 4.37
CA HIS A 474 -28.52 -2.42 5.21
C HIS A 474 -29.12 -3.80 5.03
N GLU A 475 -29.27 -4.26 3.79
CA GLU A 475 -29.74 -5.62 3.49
C GLU A 475 -28.89 -6.70 4.18
N PHE A 476 -27.56 -6.59 4.08
CA PHE A 476 -26.67 -7.54 4.76
C PHE A 476 -26.61 -7.32 6.28
N ARG A 477 -26.86 -6.10 6.78
CA ARG A 477 -26.91 -5.81 8.23
C ARG A 477 -28.05 -6.58 8.91
N GLU A 478 -29.15 -6.79 8.21
CA GLU A 478 -30.30 -7.54 8.69
C GLU A 478 -29.96 -9.04 8.85
N ILE A 479 -29.07 -9.59 8.02
CA ILE A 479 -28.61 -10.99 8.13
C ILE A 479 -27.90 -11.25 9.46
N ILE A 480 -27.03 -10.32 9.86
CA ILE A 480 -26.16 -10.48 11.04
C ILE A 480 -26.73 -9.81 12.30
N GLU A 481 -27.96 -9.26 12.24
CA GLU A 481 -28.46 -8.35 13.27
C GLU A 481 -28.55 -8.97 14.64
N GLU A 482 -29.24 -10.11 14.73
CA GLU A 482 -29.45 -10.79 15.99
C GLU A 482 -28.16 -11.38 16.56
N ASP A 483 -27.19 -11.72 15.70
CA ASP A 483 -25.90 -12.28 16.12
C ASP A 483 -24.96 -11.23 16.71
N ILE A 484 -24.99 -9.99 16.20
CA ILE A 484 -24.05 -8.95 16.66
C ILE A 484 -24.65 -7.99 17.69
N LYS A 485 -25.97 -8.01 17.94
CA LYS A 485 -26.68 -7.03 18.79
C LYS A 485 -26.10 -6.88 20.21
N ASP A 486 -25.59 -7.98 20.78
CA ASP A 486 -25.06 -8.00 22.15
C ASP A 486 -23.54 -7.72 22.18
N ASN A 487 -22.92 -7.50 21.02
CA ASN A 487 -21.51 -7.12 20.90
C ASN A 487 -21.34 -5.75 20.23
N TYR A 488 -21.36 -4.71 21.06
CA TYR A 488 -21.17 -3.31 20.65
C TYR A 488 -19.90 -3.08 19.79
N GLN A 489 -18.83 -3.87 19.98
CA GLN A 489 -17.62 -3.69 19.17
C GLN A 489 -17.86 -4.07 17.70
N ILE A 490 -18.59 -5.15 17.44
CA ILE A 490 -18.89 -5.63 16.09
C ILE A 490 -19.95 -4.74 15.44
N GLU A 491 -21.00 -4.41 16.20
CA GLU A 491 -22.04 -3.48 15.77
C GLU A 491 -21.41 -2.15 15.33
N ALA A 492 -20.59 -1.54 16.20
CA ALA A 492 -19.90 -0.31 15.86
C ALA A 492 -18.92 -0.47 14.69
N TYR A 493 -18.30 -1.64 14.50
CA TYR A 493 -17.39 -1.89 13.38
C TYR A 493 -18.13 -1.95 12.04
N TYR A 494 -19.24 -2.67 11.97
CA TYR A 494 -20.04 -2.79 10.76
C TYR A 494 -20.79 -1.48 10.47
N ASP A 495 -21.46 -0.90 11.47
CA ASP A 495 -22.33 0.25 11.27
C ASP A 495 -21.52 1.53 11.00
N ASN A 496 -20.39 1.74 11.68
CA ASN A 496 -19.58 2.96 11.50
C ASN A 496 -18.50 2.86 10.42
N TRP A 497 -18.11 1.65 9.99
CA TRP A 497 -17.08 1.48 8.95
C TRP A 497 -17.56 0.58 7.81
N GLY A 498 -17.97 -0.65 8.10
CA GLY A 498 -18.75 -1.48 7.20
C GLY A 498 -18.10 -1.89 5.87
N SER A 499 -16.79 -1.70 5.68
CA SER A 499 -16.15 -2.09 4.42
C SER A 499 -15.98 -3.62 4.30
N ARG A 500 -15.92 -4.35 5.42
CA ARG A 500 -16.02 -5.82 5.45
C ARG A 500 -17.47 -6.22 5.70
N VAL A 501 -18.08 -6.80 4.68
CA VAL A 501 -19.45 -7.33 4.70
C VAL A 501 -19.34 -8.83 4.85
N TYR A 502 -19.13 -9.30 6.09
CA TYR A 502 -18.83 -10.69 6.44
C TYR A 502 -19.88 -11.22 7.43
N LEU A 503 -20.05 -12.54 7.50
CA LEU A 503 -20.82 -13.19 8.57
C LEU A 503 -20.04 -13.08 9.90
N PHE A 504 -20.37 -12.06 10.69
CA PHE A 504 -19.75 -11.81 12.00
C PHE A 504 -20.50 -12.52 13.12
N HIS A 505 -19.78 -13.19 14.01
CA HIS A 505 -20.34 -13.85 15.17
C HIS A 505 -19.92 -13.14 16.47
N SER A 506 -20.86 -12.96 17.40
CA SER A 506 -20.64 -12.19 18.65
C SER A 506 -19.43 -12.63 19.45
N GLU A 507 -19.14 -13.93 19.54
CA GLU A 507 -18.04 -14.45 20.36
C GLU A 507 -16.64 -14.15 19.79
N TRP A 508 -16.53 -13.87 18.50
CA TRP A 508 -15.23 -13.72 17.83
C TRP A 508 -14.79 -12.26 17.67
N GLY A 509 -15.68 -11.32 17.95
CA GLY A 509 -15.43 -9.92 17.63
C GLY A 509 -15.25 -9.74 16.12
N THR A 510 -14.17 -9.07 15.73
CA THR A 510 -13.85 -8.81 14.30
C THR A 510 -12.86 -9.83 13.74
N TYR A 511 -12.65 -10.97 14.41
CA TYR A 511 -11.73 -12.01 13.96
C TYR A 511 -12.40 -12.95 12.94
N TYR A 512 -11.70 -13.22 11.83
CA TYR A 512 -12.23 -13.99 10.69
C TYR A 512 -11.18 -14.91 10.03
N LEU A 513 -10.07 -15.20 10.69
CA LEU A 513 -8.95 -15.95 10.07
C LEU A 513 -8.68 -17.28 10.79
N PHE A 514 -9.72 -18.10 10.94
CA PHE A 514 -9.60 -19.38 11.63
C PHE A 514 -8.75 -20.37 10.83
N SER A 515 -7.68 -20.87 11.44
CA SER A 515 -6.83 -21.91 10.85
C SER A 515 -7.40 -23.29 11.14
N LYS A 516 -7.16 -24.27 10.26
CA LYS A 516 -7.50 -25.69 10.52
C LYS A 516 -6.93 -26.23 11.83
N LYS A 517 -5.80 -25.67 12.31
CA LYS A 517 -5.17 -26.06 13.57
C LYS A 517 -5.95 -25.63 14.81
N ALA A 518 -6.82 -24.63 14.68
CA ALA A 518 -7.65 -24.17 15.79
C ALA A 518 -8.72 -25.20 16.17
N ASN A 519 -9.14 -26.07 15.22
CA ASN A 519 -10.30 -26.96 15.35
C ASN A 519 -11.48 -26.21 15.99
N ALA A 520 -11.73 -24.99 15.52
CA ALA A 520 -12.76 -24.13 16.06
C ALA A 520 -14.13 -24.64 15.64
N GLN A 521 -15.06 -24.56 16.57
CA GLN A 521 -16.45 -24.93 16.41
C GLN A 521 -17.33 -23.74 16.79
N VAL A 522 -18.54 -23.73 16.27
CA VAL A 522 -19.54 -22.70 16.54
C VAL A 522 -20.91 -23.33 16.70
N GLU A 523 -21.67 -22.77 17.62
CA GLU A 523 -23.08 -23.08 17.83
C GLU A 523 -23.86 -21.79 18.03
N ASN A 524 -25.18 -21.88 18.09
CA ASN A 524 -26.07 -20.77 18.39
C ASN A 524 -25.90 -19.57 17.42
N LEU A 525 -25.75 -19.85 16.12
CA LEU A 525 -25.76 -18.82 15.09
C LEU A 525 -27.13 -18.14 15.05
N GLN A 526 -27.15 -16.82 15.16
CA GLN A 526 -28.37 -16.02 15.13
C GLN A 526 -28.53 -15.29 13.79
N PHE A 527 -28.02 -15.87 12.70
CA PHE A 527 -28.17 -15.29 11.37
C PHE A 527 -29.58 -15.48 10.83
N ASP A 528 -30.06 -14.50 10.06
CA ASP A 528 -31.29 -14.63 9.27
C ASP A 528 -31.02 -15.47 8.01
N PHE A 529 -31.14 -16.79 8.14
CA PHE A 529 -30.92 -17.73 7.03
C PHE A 529 -31.94 -17.60 5.90
N ASP A 530 -33.13 -17.07 6.16
CA ASP A 530 -34.12 -16.82 5.11
C ASP A 530 -33.65 -15.67 4.21
N LYS A 531 -33.11 -14.59 4.78
CA LYS A 531 -32.49 -13.51 4.00
C LYS A 531 -31.24 -13.94 3.25
N ILE A 532 -30.45 -14.86 3.81
CA ILE A 532 -29.32 -15.46 3.09
C ILE A 532 -29.84 -16.18 1.82
N ARG A 533 -30.94 -16.94 1.92
CA ARG A 533 -31.57 -17.58 0.75
C ARG A 533 -32.17 -16.58 -0.24
N GLU A 534 -32.75 -15.47 0.23
CA GLU A 534 -33.27 -14.39 -0.63
C GLU A 534 -32.19 -13.75 -1.49
N LEU A 535 -30.95 -13.68 -1.00
CA LEU A 535 -29.79 -13.25 -1.77
C LEU A 535 -29.27 -14.28 -2.79
N GLU A 536 -29.98 -15.39 -2.99
CA GLU A 536 -29.60 -16.53 -3.84
C GLU A 536 -28.34 -17.27 -3.37
N CYS A 537 -28.04 -17.19 -2.07
CA CYS A 537 -26.98 -17.97 -1.46
C CYS A 537 -27.47 -19.40 -1.19
N GLU A 538 -26.77 -20.39 -1.75
CA GLU A 538 -27.09 -21.81 -1.58
C GLU A 538 -26.09 -22.54 -0.69
N TYR A 539 -24.88 -21.98 -0.48
CA TYR A 539 -23.83 -22.63 0.29
C TYR A 539 -23.11 -21.69 1.26
N ILE A 540 -22.73 -22.23 2.43
CA ILE A 540 -21.82 -21.58 3.38
C ILE A 540 -20.49 -22.33 3.37
N PHE A 541 -19.42 -21.62 3.04
CA PHE A 541 -18.05 -22.07 3.20
C PHE A 541 -17.55 -21.60 4.56
N SER A 542 -17.52 -22.51 5.52
CA SER A 542 -17.12 -22.19 6.88
C SER A 542 -15.72 -22.70 7.17
N ALA A 543 -14.87 -21.88 7.82
CA ALA A 543 -13.60 -22.32 8.41
C ALA A 543 -13.72 -22.74 9.88
N VAL A 544 -14.95 -22.86 10.37
CA VAL A 544 -15.30 -23.44 11.67
C VAL A 544 -16.43 -24.44 11.50
N GLU A 545 -16.45 -25.49 12.30
CA GLU A 545 -17.56 -26.45 12.27
C GLU A 545 -18.80 -25.86 12.95
N ILE A 546 -19.94 -25.81 12.26
CA ILE A 546 -21.25 -25.46 12.83
C ILE A 546 -21.84 -26.75 13.42
N THR A 547 -21.88 -26.88 14.74
CA THR A 547 -22.20 -28.14 15.42
C THR A 547 -23.70 -28.43 15.51
N ASP A 548 -24.52 -27.40 15.42
CA ASP A 548 -25.99 -27.40 15.45
C ASP A 548 -26.58 -26.99 14.08
N ALA A 549 -25.85 -27.27 12.99
CA ALA A 549 -26.21 -26.88 11.63
C ALA A 549 -27.65 -27.28 11.21
N GLU A 550 -28.09 -28.48 11.64
CA GLU A 550 -29.42 -29.00 11.33
C GLU A 550 -30.55 -28.14 11.91
N ASP A 551 -30.32 -27.45 13.04
CA ASP A 551 -31.31 -26.59 13.69
C ASP A 551 -31.61 -25.33 12.85
N TYR A 552 -30.70 -24.97 11.94
CA TYR A 552 -30.84 -23.86 10.99
C TYR A 552 -31.32 -24.30 9.60
N GLY A 553 -31.58 -25.61 9.43
CA GLY A 553 -31.87 -26.22 8.14
C GLY A 553 -30.66 -26.36 7.23
N LEU A 554 -29.44 -26.27 7.76
CA LEU A 554 -28.20 -26.46 7.00
C LEU A 554 -27.86 -27.95 6.91
N THR A 555 -27.50 -28.41 5.71
CA THR A 555 -27.01 -29.78 5.49
C THR A 555 -25.50 -29.76 5.23
N LEU A 556 -24.71 -30.51 6.02
CA LEU A 556 -23.28 -30.67 5.77
C LEU A 556 -23.05 -31.52 4.52
N GLU A 557 -22.43 -30.93 3.49
CA GLU A 557 -22.06 -31.58 2.24
C GLU A 557 -20.71 -32.29 2.34
N GLY A 558 -19.77 -31.71 3.10
CA GLY A 558 -18.45 -32.27 3.30
C GLY A 558 -17.50 -31.34 4.05
N SER A 559 -16.35 -31.87 4.44
CA SER A 559 -15.21 -31.08 4.94
C SER A 559 -13.98 -31.33 4.08
N PHE A 560 -13.33 -30.24 3.67
CA PHE A 560 -12.25 -30.23 2.69
C PHE A 560 -11.01 -29.59 3.31
N GLU A 561 -9.87 -30.27 3.23
CA GLU A 561 -8.58 -29.75 3.67
C GLU A 561 -7.44 -30.43 2.93
N SER A 562 -6.32 -29.74 2.79
CA SER A 562 -5.08 -30.28 2.27
C SER A 562 -3.93 -30.08 3.25
N GLU A 563 -2.76 -30.67 2.99
CA GLU A 563 -1.59 -30.49 3.86
C GLU A 563 -1.13 -29.02 3.89
N SER A 564 -1.10 -28.36 2.72
CA SER A 564 -0.63 -26.98 2.57
C SER A 564 -1.71 -25.92 2.83
N SER A 565 -3.00 -26.23 2.78
CA SER A 565 -4.07 -25.25 3.06
C SER A 565 -4.00 -24.66 4.48
N TRP A 566 -4.27 -23.36 4.64
CA TRP A 566 -4.53 -22.76 5.96
C TRP A 566 -5.87 -23.22 6.53
N TRP A 567 -6.82 -23.46 5.64
CA TRP A 567 -8.23 -23.73 5.94
C TRP A 567 -8.52 -25.22 6.00
N ARG A 568 -9.42 -25.58 6.91
CA ARG A 568 -10.33 -26.70 6.74
C ARG A 568 -11.68 -26.05 6.45
N ILE A 569 -12.31 -26.41 5.35
CA ILE A 569 -13.55 -25.77 4.92
C ILE A 569 -14.67 -26.79 5.03
N TRP A 570 -15.64 -26.49 5.88
CA TRP A 570 -16.90 -27.20 5.97
C TRP A 570 -17.88 -26.53 5.00
N VAL A 571 -18.43 -27.31 4.08
CA VAL A 571 -19.41 -26.82 3.10
C VAL A 571 -20.80 -27.22 3.59
N TYR A 572 -21.63 -26.22 3.86
CA TYR A 572 -23.02 -26.41 4.24
C TYR A 572 -23.93 -25.94 3.11
N LYS A 573 -25.00 -26.68 2.85
CA LYS A 573 -26.06 -26.31 1.92
C LYS A 573 -27.27 -25.76 2.69
N LEU A 574 -27.87 -24.67 2.20
CA LEU A 574 -29.04 -24.00 2.79
C LEU A 574 -30.39 -24.65 2.46
#